data_AF-A0A976DMQ6-F1
#
_entry.id   AF-A0A976DMQ6-F1
#
_cell.length_a   1.000
_cell.length_b   1.000
_cell.length_c   1.000
_cell.angle_alpha   90.00
_cell.angle_beta   90.00
_cell.angle_gamma   90.00
#
_symmetry.space_group_name_H-M   'P 1'
#
loop_
_entity.id
_entity.type
_entity.pdbx_description
1 polymer ?
#
loop_
_entity_poly.entity_id
_entity_poly.type
_entity_poly.pdbx_seq_one_letter_code
_entity_poly.pdbx_strand_id
1 'polypeptide(L)'
;EDGNGLEVIEALREKRPDCRIVVLTGYGAIATAVAAVKIGAVDYLSKPADANDVTLALLAKGEAMPLPPENPMSADRVRWEHIQRVYEMCDRNVSETARRLSMHRRTLQRILAKRSPK
;
A
#
# COMPACT_ATOMS: atom_id res chain seq x y z
N GLU A 1 15.77 -5.70 10.15
CA GLU A 1 14.62 -6.16 9.33
C GLU A 1 13.67 -4.99 9.19
N ASP A 2 13.22 -4.69 7.98
CA ASP A 2 12.21 -3.66 7.76
C ASP A 2 10.86 -4.21 8.24
N GLY A 3 10.49 -3.87 9.48
CA GLY A 3 9.30 -4.39 10.14
C GLY A 3 8.01 -4.15 9.34
N ASN A 4 7.06 -5.08 9.44
CA ASN A 4 5.78 -4.98 8.75
C ASN A 4 4.92 -3.89 9.41
N GLY A 5 4.51 -2.88 8.62
CA GLY A 5 3.68 -1.78 9.12
C GLY A 5 2.36 -2.23 9.75
N LEU A 6 1.85 -3.43 9.42
CA LEU A 6 0.64 -4.00 10.03
C LEU A 6 0.86 -4.49 11.48
N GLU A 7 2.02 -5.08 11.78
CA GLU A 7 2.37 -5.54 13.14
C GLU A 7 2.46 -4.36 14.12
N VAL A 8 2.88 -3.21 13.61
CA VAL A 8 2.93 -1.95 14.37
C VAL A 8 1.53 -1.49 14.76
N ILE A 9 0.52 -1.70 13.92
CA ILE A 9 -0.88 -1.35 14.22
C ILE A 9 -1.40 -2.20 15.38
N GLU A 10 -1.12 -3.51 15.35
CA GLU A 10 -1.51 -4.43 16.44
C GLU A 10 -0.86 -4.03 17.76
N ALA A 11 0.46 -3.80 17.74
CA ALA A 11 1.20 -3.41 18.94
C ALA A 11 0.78 -2.04 19.49
N LEU A 12 0.46 -1.07 18.63
CA LEU A 12 -0.08 0.23 19.04
C LEU A 12 -1.45 0.09 19.67
N ARG A 13 -2.32 -0.74 19.10
CA ARG A 13 -3.67 -0.96 19.62
C ARG A 13 -3.67 -1.67 20.96
N GLU A 14 -2.75 -2.62 21.18
CA GLU A 14 -2.59 -3.30 22.46
C GLU A 14 -2.13 -2.34 23.56
N LYS A 15 -1.20 -1.44 23.25
CA LYS A 15 -0.66 -0.48 24.24
C LYS A 15 -1.56 0.73 24.47
N ARG A 16 -2.20 1.24 23.42
CA ARG A 16 -2.95 2.51 23.38
C ARG A 16 -4.23 2.35 22.54
N PRO A 17 -5.29 1.74 23.11
CA PRO A 17 -6.54 1.49 22.40
C PRO A 17 -7.30 2.77 22.02
N ASP A 18 -6.96 3.91 22.63
CA ASP A 18 -7.48 5.25 22.34
C ASP A 18 -6.81 5.93 21.12
N CYS A 19 -5.72 5.35 20.60
CA CYS A 19 -4.95 5.94 19.52
C CYS A 19 -5.63 5.75 18.16
N ARG A 20 -5.70 6.83 17.37
CA ARG A 20 -6.16 6.79 15.98
C ARG A 20 -4.98 6.54 15.06
N ILE A 21 -5.09 5.50 14.24
CA ILE A 21 -4.01 5.06 13.35
C ILE A 21 -4.46 5.25 11.90
N VAL A 22 -3.68 6.01 11.12
CA VAL A 22 -3.87 6.18 9.68
C VAL A 22 -2.66 5.62 8.96
N VAL A 23 -2.89 4.74 8.00
CA VAL A 23 -1.82 4.12 7.21
C VAL A 23 -1.59 4.94 5.96
N LEU A 24 -0.41 5.54 5.82
CA LEU A 24 -0.01 6.28 4.62
C LEU A 24 0.98 5.45 3.81
N THR A 25 0.65 5.09 2.57
CA THR A 25 1.54 4.27 1.74
C THR A 25 1.54 4.67 0.29
N GLY A 26 2.71 4.67 -0.35
CA GLY A 26 2.84 4.82 -1.80
C GLY A 26 2.55 3.55 -2.58
N TYR A 27 2.17 2.47 -1.89
CA TYR A 27 1.88 1.16 -2.46
C TYR A 27 0.43 0.80 -2.13
N GLY A 28 -0.48 1.19 -3.01
CA GLY A 28 -1.91 1.10 -2.85
C GLY A 28 -2.47 -0.29 -3.18
N ALA A 29 -2.00 -1.34 -2.50
CA ALA A 29 -2.72 -2.61 -2.60
C ALA A 29 -4.03 -2.49 -1.80
N ILE A 30 -5.18 -2.54 -2.48
CA ILE A 30 -6.51 -2.55 -1.84
C ILE A 30 -6.59 -3.67 -0.78
N ALA A 31 -5.92 -4.80 -1.02
CA ALA A 31 -5.83 -5.90 -0.07
C ALA A 31 -5.16 -5.52 1.27
N THR A 32 -4.11 -4.68 1.26
CA THR A 32 -3.48 -4.21 2.50
C THR A 32 -4.29 -3.11 3.17
N ALA A 33 -5.06 -2.32 2.41
CA ALA A 33 -5.99 -1.35 2.97
C ALA A 33 -7.10 -2.03 3.79
N VAL A 34 -7.72 -3.05 3.21
CA VAL A 34 -8.76 -3.83 3.90
C VAL A 34 -8.20 -4.56 5.12
N ALA A 35 -6.99 -5.12 5.02
CA ALA A 35 -6.31 -5.74 6.16
C ALA A 35 -6.06 -4.71 7.28
N ALA A 36 -5.51 -3.53 6.97
CA ALA A 36 -5.24 -2.49 7.96
C ALA A 36 -6.52 -2.04 8.69
N VAL A 37 -7.61 -1.81 7.96
CA VAL A 37 -8.90 -1.43 8.56
C VAL A 37 -9.45 -2.53 9.46
N LYS A 38 -9.34 -3.81 9.06
CA LYS A 38 -9.74 -4.95 9.91
C LYS A 38 -8.95 -5.03 11.21
N ILE A 39 -7.67 -4.66 11.18
CA ILE A 39 -6.76 -4.69 12.33
C ILE A 39 -6.98 -3.48 13.26
N GLY A 40 -7.73 -2.47 12.82
CA GLY A 40 -8.12 -1.30 13.62
C GLY A 40 -7.52 0.02 13.15
N ALA A 41 -6.97 0.09 11.94
CA ALA A 41 -6.68 1.37 11.31
C ALA A 41 -7.98 2.13 11.06
N VAL A 42 -7.95 3.43 11.34
CA VAL A 42 -9.05 4.37 11.11
C VAL A 42 -9.21 4.62 9.62
N ASP A 43 -8.09 4.75 8.91
CA ASP A 43 -8.09 5.04 7.48
C ASP A 43 -6.80 4.56 6.80
N TYR A 44 -6.85 4.43 5.48
CA TYR A 44 -5.75 4.04 4.61
C TYR A 44 -5.61 5.02 3.44
N LEU A 45 -4.53 5.80 3.45
CA LEU A 45 -4.25 6.82 2.46
C LEU A 45 -3.14 6.36 1.49
N SER A 46 -3.41 6.50 0.20
CA SER A 46 -2.41 6.28 -0.86
C SER A 46 -1.62 7.55 -1.17
N LYS A 47 -0.30 7.48 -1.25
CA LYS A 47 0.51 8.61 -1.74
C LYS A 47 0.27 8.84 -3.24
N PRO A 48 0.29 10.10 -3.71
CA PRO A 48 0.49 11.32 -2.93
C PRO A 48 -0.79 11.70 -2.17
N ALA A 49 -0.68 11.92 -0.87
CA ALA A 49 -1.72 12.51 -0.04
C ALA A 49 -1.16 13.78 0.57
N ASP A 50 -1.99 14.80 0.70
CA ASP A 50 -1.61 16.07 1.30
C ASP A 50 -1.84 16.10 2.82
N ALA A 51 -1.42 17.17 3.48
CA ALA A 51 -1.61 17.30 4.93
C ALA A 51 -3.09 17.44 5.33
N ASN A 52 -3.95 17.94 4.43
CA ASN A 52 -5.37 18.06 4.67
C ASN A 52 -6.02 16.67 4.66
N ASP A 53 -5.64 15.79 3.74
CA ASP A 53 -6.11 14.41 3.65
C ASP A 53 -5.84 13.64 4.96
N VAL A 54 -4.61 13.77 5.48
CA VAL A 54 -4.21 13.14 6.75
C VAL A 54 -5.02 13.72 7.93
N THR A 55 -5.22 15.04 7.93
CA THR A 55 -5.98 15.73 8.98
C THR A 55 -7.45 15.32 8.96
N LEU A 56 -8.05 15.22 7.77
CA LEU A 56 -9.41 14.75 7.57
C LEU A 56 -9.58 13.31 8.06
N ALA A 57 -8.68 12.41 7.68
CA ALA A 57 -8.69 11.02 8.12
C ALA A 57 -8.60 10.88 9.66
N LEU A 58 -7.74 11.69 10.30
CA LEU A 58 -7.56 11.67 11.76
C LEU A 58 -8.69 12.36 12.54
N LEU A 59 -9.39 13.32 11.94
CA LEU A 59 -10.47 14.07 12.58
C LEU A 59 -11.86 13.55 12.24
N ALA A 60 -12.01 12.68 11.23
CA ALA A 60 -13.28 12.09 10.84
C ALA A 60 -13.98 11.46 12.07
N LYS A 61 -15.13 11.99 12.50
CA LYS A 61 -15.89 11.46 13.63
C LYS A 61 -17.02 10.58 13.09
N GLY A 62 -16.73 9.31 12.83
CA GLY A 62 -17.76 8.35 12.44
C GLY A 62 -17.19 6.96 12.15
N GLU A 63 -17.92 5.92 12.56
CA GLU A 63 -17.69 4.50 12.22
C GLU A 63 -17.92 4.19 10.73
N ALA A 64 -18.07 5.21 9.89
CA ALA A 64 -18.27 5.02 8.46
C ALA A 64 -16.94 4.57 7.86
N MET A 65 -16.95 3.40 7.21
CA MET A 65 -15.85 3.00 6.34
C MET A 65 -15.49 4.20 5.45
N PRO A 66 -14.21 4.54 5.31
CA PRO A 66 -13.80 5.60 4.40
C PRO A 66 -14.41 5.32 3.04
N LEU A 67 -14.99 6.35 2.44
CA LEU A 67 -15.56 6.26 1.09
C LEU A 67 -14.44 5.75 0.16
N PRO A 68 -14.75 4.83 -0.77
CA PRO A 68 -13.77 4.39 -1.75
C PRO A 68 -13.16 5.62 -2.42
N PRO A 69 -11.83 5.68 -2.60
CA PRO A 69 -11.19 6.84 -3.18
C PRO A 69 -11.85 7.17 -4.53
N GLU A 70 -12.18 8.46 -4.75
CA GLU A 70 -12.91 8.92 -5.94
C GLU A 70 -12.23 8.48 -7.25
N ASN A 71 -10.90 8.36 -7.23
CA ASN A 71 -10.10 7.82 -8.32
C ASN A 71 -9.36 6.54 -7.86
N PRO A 72 -9.98 5.35 -7.96
CA PRO A 72 -9.25 4.10 -7.74
C PRO A 72 -8.07 4.02 -8.72
N MET A 73 -6.93 3.52 -8.25
CA MET A 73 -5.78 3.34 -9.12
C MET A 73 -6.14 2.47 -10.31
N SER A 74 -5.63 2.84 -11.49
CA SER A 74 -5.79 2.05 -12.69
C SER A 74 -5.24 0.63 -12.47
N ALA A 75 -5.86 -0.37 -13.09
CA ALA A 75 -5.40 -1.76 -13.01
C ALA A 75 -3.92 -1.91 -13.42
N ASP A 76 -3.45 -1.06 -14.34
CA ASP A 76 -2.06 -1.02 -14.76
C ASP A 76 -1.12 -0.45 -13.70
N ARG A 77 -1.57 0.56 -12.94
CA ARG A 77 -0.81 1.11 -11.81
C ARG A 77 -0.69 0.11 -10.66
N VAL A 78 -1.78 -0.59 -10.33
CA VAL A 78 -1.77 -1.67 -9.32
C VAL A 78 -0.81 -2.79 -9.75
N ARG A 79 -0.85 -3.19 -11.03
CA ARG A 79 0.07 -4.19 -11.59
C ARG A 79 1.53 -3.72 -11.48
N TRP A 80 1.81 -2.46 -11.81
CA TRP A 80 3.17 -1.91 -11.77
C TRP A 80 3.73 -1.84 -10.35
N GLU A 81 2.93 -1.40 -9.37
CA GLU A 81 3.33 -1.38 -7.96
C GLU A 81 3.60 -2.79 -7.41
N HIS A 82 2.77 -3.77 -7.78
CA HIS A 82 3.00 -5.16 -7.41
C HIS A 82 4.33 -5.69 -7.95
N ILE A 83 4.65 -5.37 -9.22
CA ILE A 83 5.92 -5.75 -9.85
C ILE A 83 7.12 -5.12 -9.11
N GLN A 84 7.04 -3.83 -8.77
CA GLN A 84 8.10 -3.13 -8.03
C GLN A 84 8.32 -3.73 -6.64
N ARG A 85 7.24 -4.07 -5.92
CA ARG A 85 7.33 -4.71 -4.61
C ARG A 85 8.08 -6.04 -4.67
N VAL A 86 7.74 -6.92 -5.62
CA VAL A 86 8.43 -8.21 -5.77
C VAL A 86 9.86 -8.02 -6.25
N TYR A 87 10.15 -6.95 -6.99
CA TYR A 87 11.51 -6.59 -7.37
C TYR A 87 12.38 -6.20 -6.17
N GLU A 88 11.87 -5.36 -5.28
CA GLU A 88 12.57 -4.95 -4.05
C GLU A 88 12.77 -6.12 -3.08
N MET A 89 11.74 -6.95 -2.86
CA MET A 89 11.86 -8.15 -2.01
C MET A 89 12.87 -9.18 -2.52
N CYS A 90 13.17 -9.15 -3.82
CA CYS A 90 14.18 -10.02 -4.45
C CYS A 90 15.54 -9.32 -4.58
N ASP A 91 15.83 -8.31 -3.76
CA ASP A 91 17.07 -7.55 -3.77
C ASP A 91 17.43 -7.02 -5.18
N ARG A 92 16.42 -6.53 -5.90
CA ARG A 92 16.53 -6.01 -7.27
C ARG A 92 17.02 -7.06 -8.29
N ASN A 93 16.79 -8.35 -8.03
CA ASN A 93 17.09 -9.43 -8.97
C ASN A 93 15.95 -9.67 -9.97
N VAL A 94 16.13 -9.16 -11.19
CA VAL A 94 15.16 -9.30 -12.30
C VAL A 94 14.77 -10.77 -12.57
N SER A 95 15.72 -11.71 -12.51
CA SER A 95 15.46 -13.11 -12.85
C SER A 95 14.58 -13.81 -11.80
N GLU A 96 14.85 -13.55 -10.52
CA GLU A 96 14.09 -14.10 -9.40
C GLU A 96 12.68 -13.48 -9.33
N THR A 97 12.57 -12.17 -9.51
CA THR A 97 11.29 -11.47 -9.60
C THR A 97 10.43 -11.98 -10.75
N ALA A 98 11.02 -12.21 -11.93
CA ALA A 98 10.30 -12.75 -13.08
C ALA A 98 9.76 -14.16 -12.80
N ARG A 99 10.55 -15.00 -12.12
CA ARG A 99 10.15 -16.34 -11.69
C ARG A 99 8.98 -16.29 -10.70
N ARG A 100 9.06 -15.44 -9.67
CA ARG A 100 7.99 -15.29 -8.66
C ARG A 100 6.70 -14.73 -9.21
N LEU A 101 6.78 -13.85 -10.20
CA LEU A 101 5.62 -13.26 -10.86
C LEU A 101 5.10 -14.10 -12.05
N SER A 102 5.64 -15.30 -12.26
CA SER A 102 5.30 -16.19 -13.38
C SER A 102 5.30 -15.48 -14.73
N MET A 103 6.28 -14.60 -14.95
CA MET A 103 6.41 -13.82 -16.18
C MET A 103 7.78 -13.98 -16.81
N HIS A 104 7.84 -13.72 -18.12
CA HIS A 104 9.11 -13.80 -18.83
C HIS A 104 10.04 -12.64 -18.43
N ARG A 105 11.33 -12.94 -18.21
CA ARG A 105 12.35 -11.94 -17.81
C ARG A 105 12.38 -10.71 -18.72
N ARG A 106 12.25 -10.91 -20.04
CA ARG A 106 12.20 -9.82 -21.03
C ARG A 106 10.97 -8.91 -20.85
N THR A 107 9.83 -9.47 -20.47
CA THR A 107 8.61 -8.71 -20.19
C THR A 107 8.80 -7.85 -18.95
N LEU A 108 9.35 -8.43 -17.88
CA LEU A 108 9.66 -7.70 -16.65
C LEU A 108 10.65 -6.55 -16.92
N GLN A 109 11.76 -6.81 -17.62
CA GLN A 109 12.72 -5.77 -18.00
C GLN A 109 12.06 -4.62 -18.76
N ARG A 110 11.17 -4.93 -19.71
CA ARG A 110 10.46 -3.91 -20.48
C ARG A 110 9.51 -3.08 -19.61
N ILE A 111 8.85 -3.70 -18.62
CA ILE A 111 7.96 -3.00 -17.69
C ILE A 111 8.78 -2.10 -16.76
N LEU A 112 9.91 -2.58 -16.24
CA LEU A 112 10.80 -1.81 -15.37
C LEU A 112 11.49 -0.65 -16.10
N ALA A 113 11.75 -0.79 -17.41
CA ALA A 113 12.35 0.26 -18.23
C ALA A 113 11.38 1.40 -18.57
N LYS A 114 10.06 1.16 -18.54
CA LYS A 114 9.07 2.21 -18.72
C LYS A 114 8.86 2.93 -17.38
N ARG A 115 8.94 4.27 -17.39
CA ARG A 115 8.51 5.10 -16.24
C ARG A 115 7.05 4.79 -15.89
N SER A 116 6.71 4.91 -14.60
CA SER A 116 5.40 4.57 -14.04
C SER A 116 4.25 5.02 -14.94
N PRO A 117 3.26 4.14 -15.22
CA PRO A 117 2.07 4.53 -15.96
C PRO A 117 1.35 5.68 -15.24
N LYS A 118 0.94 6.71 -15.99
CA LYS A 118 0.17 7.85 -15.49
C LYS A 118 -1.22 7.42 -15.04
#